data_AF-A0A1F7LN20-F1
#
_entry.id   AF-A0A1F7LN20-F1
#
_cell.length_a   1.000
_cell.length_b   1.000
_cell.length_c   1.000
_cell.angle_alpha   90.00
_cell.angle_beta   90.00
_cell.angle_gamma   90.00
#
_symmetry.space_group_name_H-M   'P 1'
#
loop_
_entity.id
_entity.type
_entity.pdbx_description
1 polymer ?
#
loop_
_entity_poly.entity_id
_entity_poly.type
_entity_poly.pdbx_seq_one_letter_code
_entity_poly.pdbx_strand_id
1 'polypeptide(L)'
;MTALFIVLERGRSSVGARATCRFSRPDPGRGRSLRALLGRLPIVDEDPGTKALIRRLRHVRRAGGFTRAEFLAMCRWKSPRALPQCRRNPAARIRAVSRAVLGTESEPRRMELLVGLRGVSVAMASAILTLMDPARYGVLDIRVWQLLFALRSVGVNPRGRGFTVEQWFLYLRELRSHARERRVTPRALEWTLFHHHRAIQTGRLYS
;
A
#
# COMPACT_ATOMS: atom_id res chain seq x y z
N MET A 1 -18.43 -13.84 -13.53
CA MET A 1 -17.52 -13.07 -14.39
C MET A 1 -18.01 -11.64 -14.41
N THR A 2 -17.43 -10.76 -13.58
CA THR A 2 -17.81 -9.33 -13.60
C THR A 2 -16.54 -8.51 -13.45
N ALA A 3 -15.98 -8.12 -14.60
CA ALA A 3 -14.90 -7.17 -14.70
C ALA A 3 -15.50 -5.77 -14.56
N LEU A 4 -15.22 -5.09 -13.45
CA LEU A 4 -15.52 -3.67 -13.31
C LEU A 4 -14.45 -2.89 -14.10
N PHE A 5 -14.72 -2.72 -15.40
CA PHE A 5 -13.99 -1.83 -16.29
C PHE A 5 -14.20 -0.38 -15.84
N ILE A 6 -13.12 0.33 -15.51
CA ILE A 6 -13.15 1.79 -15.47
C ILE A 6 -13.03 2.27 -16.92
N VAL A 7 -14.16 2.71 -17.47
CA VAL A 7 -14.27 3.39 -18.76
C VAL A 7 -13.52 4.72 -18.69
N LEU A 8 -12.62 4.93 -19.65
CA LEU A 8 -11.99 6.20 -19.99
C LEU A 8 -12.83 6.82 -21.12
N GLU A 9 -13.66 7.82 -20.81
CA GLU A 9 -14.27 8.65 -21.86
C GLU A 9 -13.33 9.81 -22.23
N ARG A 10 -13.12 9.97 -23.54
CA ARG A 10 -12.57 11.18 -24.18
C ARG A 10 -13.74 12.07 -24.59
N GLY A 11 -13.68 13.37 -24.29
CA GLY A 11 -14.64 14.33 -24.83
C GLY A 11 -14.46 15.77 -24.38
N ARG A 12 -13.74 16.53 -25.22
CA ARG A 12 -13.76 18.00 -25.45
C ARG A 12 -13.26 18.99 -24.39
N SER A 13 -12.48 19.92 -24.93
CA SER A 13 -11.78 21.04 -24.30
C SER A 13 -12.71 22.16 -23.84
N SER A 14 -12.43 22.69 -22.65
CA SER A 14 -12.54 24.12 -22.35
C SER A 14 -11.44 24.49 -21.35
N VAL A 15 -10.78 25.61 -21.65
CA VAL A 15 -9.63 26.18 -20.96
C VAL A 15 -9.99 26.59 -19.53
N GLY A 16 -9.04 26.43 -18.59
CA GLY A 16 -8.94 27.27 -17.40
C GLY A 16 -9.42 26.68 -16.06
N ALA A 17 -8.54 25.94 -15.38
CA ALA A 17 -8.30 25.99 -13.93
C ALA A 17 -7.37 24.83 -13.54
N ARG A 18 -6.20 25.12 -12.95
CA ARG A 18 -5.33 24.09 -12.36
C ARG A 18 -6.06 23.46 -11.16
N ALA A 19 -6.63 22.28 -11.36
CA ALA A 19 -7.23 21.48 -10.29
C ALA A 19 -6.13 21.00 -9.33
N THR A 20 -5.79 21.83 -8.35
CA THR A 20 -4.98 21.43 -7.21
C THR A 20 -5.82 20.52 -6.33
N CYS A 21 -5.33 19.31 -6.04
CA CYS A 21 -5.91 18.43 -5.03
C CYS A 21 -5.83 19.17 -3.68
N ARG A 22 -6.94 19.80 -3.27
CA ARG A 22 -6.99 20.65 -2.10
C ARG A 22 -7.62 19.84 -0.97
N PHE A 23 -6.78 19.33 -0.07
CA PHE A 23 -7.26 18.90 1.24
C PHE A 23 -7.82 20.14 1.92
N SER A 24 -9.12 20.18 2.22
CA SER A 24 -9.67 21.24 3.07
C SER A 24 -8.85 21.23 4.36
N ARG A 25 -8.07 22.29 4.60
CA ARG A 25 -7.32 22.44 5.84
C ARG A 25 -8.35 22.35 6.97
N PRO A 26 -8.29 21.35 7.86
CA PRO A 26 -9.17 21.33 9.01
C PRO A 26 -8.82 22.54 9.90
N ASP A 27 -9.68 22.86 10.86
CA ASP A 27 -9.54 23.93 11.86
C ASP A 27 -8.49 23.58 12.95
N PRO A 28 -7.54 24.48 13.32
CA PRO A 28 -6.43 24.25 14.27
C PRO A 28 -6.76 23.73 15.67
N GLY A 29 -7.99 23.87 16.15
CA GLY A 29 -8.35 23.49 17.53
C GLY A 29 -9.07 22.15 17.67
N ARG A 30 -8.56 21.27 18.54
CA ARG A 30 -9.12 19.96 19.00
C ARG A 30 -9.06 18.78 18.01
N GLY A 31 -8.44 17.67 18.43
CA GLY A 31 -8.67 16.34 17.84
C GLY A 31 -7.82 15.92 16.62
N ARG A 32 -6.67 16.58 16.38
CA ARG A 32 -5.82 16.40 15.18
C ARG A 32 -4.73 15.35 15.30
N SER A 33 -4.91 14.29 16.09
CA SER A 33 -3.93 13.20 16.16
C SER A 33 -4.47 11.95 15.47
N LEU A 34 -3.57 11.15 14.90
CA LEU A 34 -3.92 9.84 14.36
C LEU A 34 -4.61 8.96 15.40
N ARG A 35 -4.17 9.02 16.67
CA ARG A 35 -4.83 8.33 17.80
C ARG A 35 -6.29 8.74 17.93
N ALA A 36 -6.58 10.04 17.95
CA ALA A 36 -7.95 10.55 18.08
C ALA A 36 -8.83 10.18 16.87
N LEU A 37 -8.28 10.27 15.64
CA LEU A 37 -8.97 9.80 14.44
C LEU A 37 -9.30 8.31 14.55
N LEU A 38 -8.31 7.48 14.86
CA LEU A 38 -8.51 6.04 14.92
C LEU A 38 -9.55 5.67 15.98
N GLY A 39 -9.53 6.29 17.16
CA GLY A 39 -10.48 6.03 18.24
C GLY A 39 -11.96 6.08 17.84
N ARG A 40 -12.31 6.86 16.80
CA ARG A 40 -13.68 6.98 16.26
C ARG A 40 -13.94 6.18 14.99
N LEU A 41 -12.91 5.65 14.34
CA LEU A 41 -13.09 4.90 13.09
C LEU A 41 -13.45 3.44 13.39
N PRO A 42 -14.52 2.89 12.79
CA PRO A 42 -14.72 1.45 12.79
C PRO A 42 -13.64 0.77 11.95
N ILE A 43 -13.27 -0.45 12.32
CA ILE A 43 -12.37 -1.27 11.50
C ILE A 43 -13.13 -1.75 10.28
N VAL A 44 -12.54 -1.54 9.11
CA VAL A 44 -13.15 -1.91 7.84
C VAL A 44 -12.77 -3.35 7.48
N ASP A 45 -13.76 -4.14 7.10
CA ASP A 45 -13.53 -5.49 6.58
C ASP A 45 -12.72 -5.48 5.28
N GLU A 46 -11.86 -6.47 5.14
CA GLU A 46 -11.01 -6.64 3.96
C GLU A 46 -11.87 -6.89 2.70
N ASP A 47 -11.46 -6.29 1.59
CA ASP A 47 -12.08 -6.54 0.28
C ASP A 47 -12.11 -8.05 -0.04
N PRO A 48 -13.25 -8.64 -0.43
CA PRO A 48 -13.37 -10.08 -0.67
C PRO A 48 -12.35 -10.63 -1.68
N GLY A 49 -12.04 -9.87 -2.73
CA GLY A 49 -11.03 -10.24 -3.73
C GLY A 49 -9.62 -10.30 -3.15
N THR A 50 -9.28 -9.31 -2.33
CA THR A 50 -8.02 -9.23 -1.59
C THR A 50 -7.92 -10.34 -0.55
N LYS A 51 -8.98 -10.61 0.21
CA LYS A 51 -9.06 -11.74 1.16
C LYS A 51 -8.85 -13.08 0.45
N ALA A 52 -9.42 -13.27 -0.74
CA ALA A 52 -9.21 -14.46 -1.55
C ALA A 52 -7.75 -14.58 -2.04
N LEU A 53 -7.13 -13.47 -2.44
CA LEU A 53 -5.72 -13.45 -2.84
C LEU A 53 -4.78 -13.81 -1.68
N ILE A 54 -4.96 -13.19 -0.51
CA ILE A 54 -4.22 -13.50 0.71
C ILE A 54 -4.38 -14.99 1.05
N ARG A 55 -5.60 -15.51 1.00
CA ARG A 55 -5.87 -16.93 1.26
C ARG A 55 -5.10 -17.85 0.30
N ARG A 56 -5.02 -17.51 -0.98
CA ARG A 56 -4.24 -18.28 -1.97
C ARG A 56 -2.74 -18.27 -1.66
N LEU A 57 -2.22 -17.16 -1.16
CA LEU A 57 -0.80 -16.95 -0.85
C LEU A 57 -0.38 -17.46 0.54
N ARG A 58 -1.31 -17.94 1.38
CA ARG A 58 -1.02 -18.40 2.75
C ARG A 58 0.10 -19.46 2.87
N HIS A 59 0.31 -20.21 1.79
CA HIS A 59 1.31 -21.27 1.74
C HIS A 59 2.73 -20.75 1.50
N VAL A 60 2.90 -19.57 0.91
CA VAL A 60 4.18 -19.01 0.46
C VAL A 60 5.22 -18.98 1.58
N ARG A 61 4.82 -18.55 2.80
CA ARG A 61 5.71 -18.52 3.96
C ARG A 61 6.19 -19.91 4.38
N ARG A 62 5.29 -20.91 4.40
CA ARG A 62 5.66 -22.31 4.74
C ARG A 62 6.47 -22.98 3.63
N ALA A 63 6.20 -22.64 2.38
CA ALA A 63 6.93 -23.13 1.21
C ALA A 63 8.31 -22.47 1.06
N GLY A 64 8.60 -21.38 1.78
CA GLY A 64 9.87 -20.66 1.69
C GLY A 64 10.10 -19.94 0.36
N GLY A 65 9.06 -19.74 -0.46
CA GLY A 65 9.16 -18.99 -1.71
C GLY A 65 7.82 -18.79 -2.40
N PHE A 66 7.80 -17.97 -3.45
CA PHE A 66 6.66 -17.78 -4.34
C PHE A 66 7.05 -17.94 -5.81
N THR A 67 6.10 -18.40 -6.61
CA THR A 67 6.26 -18.60 -8.04
C THR A 67 6.19 -17.29 -8.82
N ARG A 68 6.61 -17.33 -10.10
CA ARG A 68 6.41 -16.20 -11.02
C ARG A 68 4.92 -15.85 -11.21
N ALA A 69 4.04 -16.85 -11.25
CA ALA A 69 2.60 -16.61 -11.39
C ALA A 69 2.04 -15.84 -10.19
N GLU A 70 2.44 -16.22 -8.98
CA GLU A 70 2.04 -15.53 -7.74
C GLU A 70 2.63 -14.12 -7.65
N PHE A 71 3.91 -13.95 -7.98
CA PHE A 71 4.54 -12.63 -8.09
C PHE A 71 3.74 -11.71 -9.03
N LEU A 72 3.42 -12.18 -10.24
CA LEU A 72 2.64 -11.39 -11.19
C LEU A 72 1.21 -11.12 -10.70
N ALA A 73 0.60 -12.05 -9.96
CA ALA A 73 -0.70 -11.82 -9.34
C ALA A 73 -0.65 -10.71 -8.28
N MET A 74 0.37 -10.71 -7.41
CA MET A 74 0.59 -9.65 -6.41
C MET A 74 0.84 -8.30 -7.08
N CYS A 75 1.69 -8.26 -8.11
CA CYS A 75 1.98 -7.02 -8.85
C CYS A 75 0.74 -6.49 -9.58
N ARG A 76 -0.03 -7.36 -10.25
CA ARG A 76 -1.27 -6.98 -10.92
C ARG A 76 -2.29 -6.43 -9.94
N TRP A 77 -2.44 -7.04 -8.76
CA TRP A 77 -3.34 -6.57 -7.72
C TRP A 77 -3.00 -5.15 -7.26
N LYS A 78 -1.72 -4.86 -6.98
CA LYS A 78 -1.31 -3.53 -6.50
C LYS A 78 -1.31 -2.47 -7.60
N SER A 79 -0.82 -2.81 -8.79
CA SER A 79 -0.73 -1.87 -9.92
C SER A 79 -0.65 -2.62 -11.26
N PRO A 80 -1.77 -2.76 -11.99
CA PRO A 80 -1.76 -3.30 -13.35
C PRO A 80 -0.78 -2.57 -14.28
N ARG A 81 -0.52 -1.28 -14.03
CA ARG A 81 0.40 -0.45 -14.83
C ARG A 81 1.86 -0.87 -14.70
N ALA A 82 2.27 -1.45 -13.58
CA ALA A 82 3.63 -1.95 -13.37
C ALA A 82 3.86 -3.33 -14.02
N LEU A 83 2.78 -4.03 -14.37
CA LEU A 83 2.82 -5.42 -14.83
C LEU A 83 3.74 -5.67 -16.04
N PRO A 84 3.81 -4.79 -17.07
CA PRO A 84 4.75 -4.96 -18.17
C PRO A 84 6.22 -5.06 -17.71
N GLN A 85 6.62 -4.24 -16.73
CA GLN A 85 7.97 -4.29 -16.17
C GLN A 85 8.17 -5.53 -15.29
N CYS A 86 7.17 -5.89 -14.48
CA CYS A 86 7.23 -7.09 -13.65
C CYS A 86 7.41 -8.37 -14.48
N ARG A 87 6.77 -8.45 -15.66
CA ARG A 87 6.90 -9.59 -16.60
C ARG A 87 8.32 -9.80 -17.12
N ARG A 88 9.15 -8.76 -17.15
CA ARG A 88 10.55 -8.82 -17.62
C ARG A 88 11.50 -9.50 -16.63
N ASN A 89 11.02 -9.91 -15.45
CA ASN A 89 11.80 -10.71 -14.52
C ASN A 89 11.71 -12.21 -14.90
N PRO A 90 12.85 -12.90 -15.08
CA PRO A 90 12.90 -14.34 -15.30
C PRO A 90 12.34 -15.12 -14.11
N ALA A 91 11.74 -16.28 -14.35
CA ALA A 91 11.19 -17.12 -13.29
C ALA A 91 12.27 -17.57 -12.28
N ALA A 92 13.49 -17.86 -12.74
CA ALA A 92 14.62 -18.19 -11.88
C ALA A 92 14.99 -17.04 -10.92
N ARG A 93 15.04 -15.80 -11.42
CA ARG A 93 15.30 -14.61 -10.59
C ARG A 93 14.23 -14.41 -9.53
N ILE A 94 12.95 -14.56 -9.90
CA ILE A 94 11.84 -14.45 -8.96
C ILE A 94 11.95 -15.50 -7.85
N ARG A 95 12.22 -16.77 -8.22
CA ARG A 95 12.40 -17.84 -7.23
C ARG A 95 13.55 -17.54 -6.27
N ALA A 96 14.72 -17.14 -6.80
CA ALA A 96 15.88 -16.81 -5.98
C ALA A 96 15.60 -15.65 -5.01
N VAL A 97 15.02 -14.55 -5.50
CA VAL A 97 14.64 -13.41 -4.66
C VAL A 97 13.59 -13.81 -3.63
N SER A 98 12.57 -14.58 -4.01
CA SER A 98 11.52 -15.01 -3.08
C SER A 98 12.06 -15.82 -1.91
N ARG A 99 13.00 -16.74 -2.18
CA ARG A 99 13.68 -17.54 -1.16
C ARG A 99 14.52 -16.67 -0.24
N ALA A 100 15.30 -15.74 -0.80
CA ALA A 100 16.10 -14.81 -0.02
C ALA A 100 15.24 -13.91 0.88
N VAL A 101 14.10 -13.43 0.38
CA VAL A 101 13.14 -12.60 1.15
C VAL A 101 12.54 -13.38 2.32
N LEU A 102 12.23 -14.66 2.14
CA LEU A 102 11.64 -15.48 3.20
C LEU A 102 12.68 -16.13 4.14
N GLY A 103 13.92 -16.29 3.69
CA GLY A 103 15.01 -16.83 4.49
C GLY A 103 15.75 -15.80 5.35
N THR A 104 15.63 -14.50 5.06
CA THR A 104 16.23 -13.46 5.90
C THR A 104 15.28 -13.03 7.02
N GLU A 105 15.81 -12.70 8.20
CA GLU A 105 15.04 -12.07 9.28
C GLU A 105 14.98 -10.54 9.16
N SER A 106 15.94 -9.95 8.46
CA SER A 106 16.11 -8.50 8.27
C SER A 106 15.02 -7.92 7.36
N GLU A 107 14.11 -7.13 7.94
CA GLU A 107 13.09 -6.41 7.18
C GLU A 107 13.66 -5.43 6.14
N PRO A 108 14.76 -4.69 6.41
CA PRO A 108 15.39 -3.85 5.40
C PRO A 108 15.84 -4.69 4.21
N ARG A 109 16.45 -5.85 4.51
CA ARG A 109 16.92 -6.76 3.48
C ARG A 109 15.78 -7.32 2.64
N ARG A 110 14.64 -7.67 3.24
CA ARG A 110 13.44 -8.09 2.49
C ARG A 110 13.00 -7.01 1.49
N MET A 111 13.01 -5.75 1.92
CA MET A 111 12.61 -4.63 1.07
C MET A 111 13.58 -4.44 -0.10
N GLU A 112 14.88 -4.38 0.16
CA GLU A 112 15.92 -4.25 -0.86
C GLU A 112 15.86 -5.37 -1.91
N LEU A 113 15.73 -6.62 -1.47
CA LEU A 113 15.64 -7.79 -2.34
C LEU A 113 14.44 -7.69 -3.30
N LEU A 114 13.28 -7.25 -2.80
CA LEU A 114 12.09 -7.06 -3.62
C LEU A 114 12.25 -5.88 -4.58
N VAL A 115 12.77 -4.74 -4.11
CA VAL A 115 13.02 -3.54 -4.93
C VAL A 115 14.03 -3.82 -6.06
N GLY A 116 14.92 -4.79 -5.88
CA GLY A 116 15.83 -5.28 -6.92
C GLY A 116 15.14 -5.98 -8.10
N LEU A 117 13.82 -6.24 -8.06
CA LEU A 117 13.05 -6.78 -9.19
C LEU A 117 12.52 -5.64 -10.09
N ARG A 118 12.55 -5.87 -11.41
CA ARG A 118 12.03 -4.90 -12.38
C ARG A 118 10.54 -4.63 -12.11
N GLY A 119 10.16 -3.35 -12.07
CA GLY A 119 8.78 -2.93 -11.83
C GLY A 119 8.33 -2.96 -10.37
N VAL A 120 9.25 -3.22 -9.43
CA VAL A 120 8.94 -3.25 -7.98
C VAL A 120 9.52 -2.00 -7.30
N SER A 121 8.65 -1.03 -7.00
CA SER A 121 8.99 0.09 -6.12
C SER A 121 8.87 -0.32 -4.64
N VAL A 122 9.32 0.54 -3.71
CA VAL A 122 9.09 0.35 -2.26
C VAL A 122 7.60 0.14 -1.95
N ALA A 123 6.72 0.91 -2.60
CA ALA A 123 5.28 0.75 -2.43
C ALA A 123 4.79 -0.63 -2.91
N MET A 124 5.31 -1.12 -4.04
CA MET A 124 4.99 -2.46 -4.56
C MET A 124 5.54 -3.57 -3.65
N ALA A 125 6.77 -3.44 -3.17
CA ALA A 125 7.39 -4.39 -2.26
C ALA A 125 6.63 -4.46 -0.92
N SER A 126 6.18 -3.33 -0.37
CA SER A 126 5.33 -3.32 0.83
C SER A 126 4.01 -4.07 0.62
N ALA A 127 3.42 -3.94 -0.58
CA ALA A 127 2.21 -4.68 -0.96
C ALA A 127 2.46 -6.19 -1.03
N ILE A 128 3.58 -6.62 -1.63
CA ILE A 128 3.99 -8.03 -1.68
C ILE A 128 4.17 -8.59 -0.26
N LEU A 129 4.88 -7.88 0.62
CA LEU A 129 5.06 -8.29 2.02
C LEU A 129 3.72 -8.40 2.76
N THR A 130 2.81 -7.46 2.53
CA THR A 130 1.47 -7.44 3.14
C THR A 130 0.60 -8.59 2.69
N LEU A 131 0.65 -8.97 1.41
CA LEU A 131 -0.12 -10.10 0.91
C LEU A 131 0.39 -11.45 1.44
N MET A 132 1.69 -11.55 1.75
CA MET A 132 2.28 -12.75 2.34
C MET A 132 2.10 -12.83 3.86
N ASP A 133 2.06 -11.69 4.56
CA ASP A 133 1.92 -11.61 6.00
C ASP A 133 1.16 -10.34 6.45
N PRO A 134 -0.17 -10.32 6.32
CA PRO A 134 -0.99 -9.15 6.67
C PRO A 134 -1.00 -8.88 8.18
N ALA A 135 -0.59 -9.83 9.00
CA ALA A 135 -0.44 -9.65 10.44
C ALA A 135 0.79 -8.81 10.81
N ARG A 136 1.81 -8.77 9.95
CA ARG A 136 3.07 -8.03 10.18
C ARG A 136 3.19 -6.74 9.38
N TYR A 137 2.51 -6.62 8.25
CA TYR A 137 2.69 -5.53 7.30
C TYR A 137 1.37 -4.89 6.88
N GLY A 138 1.47 -3.63 6.43
CA GLY A 138 0.39 -2.89 5.75
C GLY A 138 0.92 -2.30 4.45
N VAL A 139 0.03 -2.02 3.50
CA VAL A 139 0.42 -1.49 2.18
C VAL A 139 0.85 -0.04 2.32
N LEU A 140 2.03 0.31 1.81
CA LEU A 140 2.43 1.71 1.67
C LEU A 140 1.65 2.32 0.49
N ASP A 141 0.60 3.07 0.83
CA ASP A 141 -0.24 3.78 -0.14
C ASP A 141 -0.09 5.29 0.01
N ILE A 142 -0.08 5.99 -1.13
CA ILE A 142 0.03 7.45 -1.19
C ILE A 142 -1.07 8.14 -0.38
N ARG A 143 -2.29 7.59 -0.37
CA ARG A 143 -3.45 8.15 0.36
C ARG A 143 -3.24 8.07 1.86
N VAL A 144 -2.81 6.92 2.35
CA VAL A 144 -2.57 6.72 3.78
C VAL A 144 -1.40 7.59 4.21
N TRP A 145 -0.32 7.65 3.43
CA TRP A 145 0.79 8.55 3.71
C TRP A 145 0.37 10.03 3.80
N GLN A 146 -0.42 10.51 2.84
CA GLN A 146 -0.94 11.89 2.84
C GLN A 146 -1.81 12.17 4.07
N LEU A 147 -2.64 11.21 4.49
CA LEU A 147 -3.42 11.31 5.71
C LEU A 147 -2.51 11.40 6.95
N LEU A 148 -1.50 10.53 7.06
CA LEU A 148 -0.52 10.57 8.15
C LEU A 148 0.23 11.90 8.19
N PHE A 149 0.61 12.45 7.03
CA PHE A 149 1.26 13.75 6.94
C PHE A 149 0.33 14.88 7.40
N ALA A 150 -0.93 14.89 6.95
CA ALA A 150 -1.92 15.88 7.35
C ALA A 150 -2.21 15.88 8.87
N LEU A 151 -2.11 14.70 9.49
CA LEU A 151 -2.25 14.50 10.94
C LEU A 151 -0.93 14.66 11.71
N ARG A 152 0.14 15.09 11.03
CA ARG A 152 1.49 15.28 11.61
C ARG A 152 2.10 14.01 12.24
N SER A 153 1.65 12.83 11.83
CA SER A 153 2.26 11.55 12.23
C SER A 153 3.54 11.25 11.44
N VAL A 154 3.70 11.84 10.26
CA VAL A 154 4.96 11.84 9.51
C VAL A 154 5.30 13.25 9.08
N GLY A 155 6.59 13.60 9.09
CA GLY A 155 7.07 14.97 8.82
C GLY A 155 7.70 15.19 7.45
N VAL A 156 7.75 14.18 6.58
CA VAL A 156 8.49 14.21 5.31
C VAL A 156 7.62 13.76 4.13
N ASN A 157 8.07 14.05 2.90
CA ASN A 157 7.43 13.63 1.66
C ASN A 157 5.91 13.95 1.61
N PRO A 158 5.50 15.23 1.68
CA PRO A 158 4.09 15.61 1.74
C PRO A 158 3.25 15.08 0.58
N ARG A 159 3.89 14.86 -0.58
CA ARG A 159 3.21 14.36 -1.78
C ARG A 159 3.05 12.83 -1.81
N GLY A 160 3.78 12.09 -0.97
CA GLY A 160 3.76 10.62 -0.93
C GLY A 160 4.20 9.97 -2.24
N ARG A 161 5.25 10.50 -2.88
CA ARG A 161 5.81 9.96 -4.14
C ARG A 161 7.27 9.56 -3.93
N GLY A 162 7.76 8.58 -4.69
CA GLY A 162 9.17 8.17 -4.65
C GLY A 162 9.61 7.68 -3.27
N PHE A 163 8.81 6.81 -2.63
CA PHE A 163 9.09 6.34 -1.28
C PHE A 163 10.46 5.65 -1.16
N THR A 164 11.17 5.99 -0.09
CA THR A 164 12.43 5.33 0.31
C THR A 164 12.19 4.19 1.30
N VAL A 165 13.20 3.36 1.54
CA VAL A 165 13.12 2.26 2.52
C VAL A 165 12.92 2.80 3.93
N GLU A 166 13.57 3.92 4.27
CA GLU A 166 13.44 4.61 5.56
C GLU A 166 12.02 5.14 5.77
N GLN A 167 11.41 5.70 4.71
CA GLN A 167 10.01 6.15 4.76
C GLN A 167 9.06 4.97 4.96
N TRP A 168 9.32 3.82 4.34
CA TRP A 168 8.57 2.60 4.62
C TRP A 168 8.72 2.13 6.07
N PHE A 169 9.92 2.19 6.65
CA PHE A 169 10.12 1.86 8.07
C PHE A 169 9.33 2.77 9.00
N LEU A 170 9.39 4.08 8.76
CA LEU A 170 8.60 5.06 9.51
C LEU A 170 7.11 4.72 9.43
N TYR A 171 6.61 4.51 8.21
CA TYR A 171 5.22 4.13 7.97
C TYR A 171 4.81 2.86 8.72
N LEU A 172 5.63 1.82 8.61
CA LEU A 172 5.36 0.51 9.22
C LEU A 172 5.38 0.59 10.76
N ARG A 173 6.25 1.41 11.33
CA ARG A 173 6.30 1.68 12.77
C ARG A 173 5.00 2.35 13.25
N GLU A 174 4.54 3.39 12.57
CA GLU A 174 3.28 4.07 12.91
C GLU A 174 2.09 3.11 12.83
N LEU A 175 2.00 2.31 11.76
CA LEU A 175 0.93 1.33 11.62
C LEU A 175 0.97 0.28 12.74
N ARG A 176 2.14 -0.29 13.04
CA ARG A 176 2.28 -1.33 14.08
C ARG A 176 1.95 -0.81 15.46
N SER A 177 2.39 0.41 15.79
CA SER A 177 2.10 1.05 17.07
C SER A 177 0.59 1.13 17.31
N HIS A 178 -0.14 1.73 16.37
CA HIS A 178 -1.58 1.91 16.50
C HIS A 178 -2.40 0.64 16.29
N ALA A 179 -1.91 -0.32 15.50
CA ALA A 179 -2.56 -1.61 15.33
C ALA A 179 -2.54 -2.40 16.64
N ARG A 180 -1.43 -2.36 17.39
CA ARG A 180 -1.31 -2.98 18.72
C ARG A 180 -2.29 -2.36 19.73
N GLU A 181 -2.36 -1.03 19.78
CA GLU A 181 -3.29 -0.31 20.67
C GLU A 181 -4.75 -0.72 20.44
N ARG A 182 -5.10 -1.04 19.20
CA ARG A 182 -6.46 -1.42 18.79
C ARG A 182 -6.68 -2.92 18.68
N ARG A 183 -5.67 -3.74 18.98
CA ARG A 183 -5.70 -5.21 18.85
C ARG A 183 -6.13 -5.68 17.44
N VAL A 184 -5.64 -5.00 16.40
CA VAL A 184 -5.86 -5.37 14.99
C VAL A 184 -4.54 -5.59 14.27
N THR A 185 -4.59 -6.07 13.03
CA THR A 185 -3.40 -6.21 12.19
C THR A 185 -3.01 -4.86 11.55
N PRO A 186 -1.73 -4.66 11.20
CA PRO A 186 -1.31 -3.49 10.43
C PRO A 186 -2.05 -3.35 9.10
N ARG A 187 -2.39 -4.46 8.44
CA ARG A 187 -3.23 -4.43 7.22
C ARG A 187 -4.64 -3.91 7.50
N ALA A 188 -5.32 -4.39 8.53
CA ALA A 188 -6.67 -3.92 8.86
C ALA A 188 -6.67 -2.41 9.20
N LEU A 189 -5.65 -1.95 9.94
CA LEU A 189 -5.49 -0.53 10.24
C LEU A 189 -5.23 0.31 8.97
N GLU A 190 -4.29 -0.11 8.14
CA GLU A 190 -3.95 0.57 6.89
C GLU A 190 -5.15 0.65 5.94
N TRP A 191 -5.88 -0.45 5.80
CA TRP A 191 -7.10 -0.51 4.98
C TRP A 191 -8.19 0.44 5.50
N THR A 192 -8.35 0.52 6.82
CA THR A 192 -9.28 1.46 7.46
C THR A 192 -8.89 2.92 7.15
N LEU A 193 -7.60 3.27 7.25
CA LEU A 193 -7.10 4.61 6.92
C LEU A 193 -7.27 4.92 5.44
N PHE A 194 -7.02 3.95 4.56
CA PHE A 194 -7.23 4.08 3.12
C PHE A 194 -8.71 4.38 2.79
N HIS A 195 -9.64 3.65 3.41
CA HIS A 195 -11.07 3.87 3.26
C HIS A 195 -11.50 5.23 3.79
N HIS A 196 -11.03 5.62 4.97
CA HIS A 196 -11.31 6.93 5.53
C HIS A 196 -10.83 8.04 4.59
N HIS A 197 -9.58 7.96 4.11
CA HIS A 197 -9.05 8.93 3.15
C HIS A 197 -9.93 8.98 1.89
N ARG A 198 -10.34 7.83 1.33
CA ARG A 198 -11.22 7.79 0.16
C ARG A 198 -12.56 8.50 0.40
N ALA A 199 -13.12 8.40 1.60
CA ALA A 199 -14.40 9.00 1.94
C ALA A 199 -14.32 10.54 2.08
N ILE A 200 -13.19 11.07 2.54
CA ILE A 200 -13.00 12.52 2.76
C ILE A 200 -12.33 13.25 1.58
N GLN A 201 -11.85 12.52 0.57
CA GLN A 201 -11.10 13.10 -0.53
C GLN A 201 -12.02 13.85 -1.51
N THR A 202 -11.70 15.12 -1.77
CA THR A 202 -12.28 15.92 -2.86
C THR A 202 -11.28 16.03 -4.02
N GLY A 203 -11.71 15.77 -5.26
CA GLY A 203 -10.87 15.86 -6.48
C GLY A 203 -10.04 14.61 -6.84
N ARG A 204 -9.24 14.66 -7.92
CA ARG A 204 -8.39 13.55 -8.43
C ARG A 204 -6.95 13.63 -7.88
N LEU A 205 -6.37 12.48 -7.47
CA LEU A 205 -4.99 12.36 -6.95
C LEU A 205 -3.89 12.50 -8.00
N TYR A 206 -4.24 12.24 -9.26
CA TYR A 206 -3.34 12.31 -10.40
C TYR A 206 -3.95 13.32 -11.38
N SER A 207 -3.46 14.55 -11.29
CA SER A 207 -3.56 15.58 -12.33
C SER A 207 -2.33 15.49 -13.22
#